data_AF-A0A9N9IGX4-F1
#
_entry.id   AF-A0A9N9IGX4-F1
#
_cell.length_a   1.000
_cell.length_b   1.000
_cell.length_c   1.000
_cell.angle_alpha   90.00
_cell.angle_beta   90.00
_cell.angle_gamma   90.00
#
_symmetry.space_group_name_H-M   'P 1'
#
loop_
_entity.id
_entity.type
_entity.pdbx_description
1 polymer ?
#
loop_
_entity_poly.entity_id
_entity_poly.type
_entity_poly.pdbx_seq_one_letter_code
_entity_poly.pdbx_strand_id
1 'polypeptide(L)'
;MPTPHKFRNFFSLVPNPNNKSNAKAVCIFCSSKNGGVQAAALISGCFTTNKANLCRAHLANCIHFKNSYTSEEVEEILSQPVPEDKRKLNESNIDDNEPPPPKY
;
A
#
# COMPACT_ATOMS: atom_id res chain seq x y z
N MET A 1 12.63 -15.37 7.10
CA MET A 1 12.03 -14.03 7.34
C MET A 1 11.28 -13.62 6.07
N PRO A 2 10.07 -13.03 6.15
CA PRO A 2 9.37 -12.61 4.94
C PRO A 2 10.17 -11.52 4.23
N THR A 3 10.38 -11.69 2.93
CA THR A 3 11.10 -10.73 2.09
C THR A 3 10.42 -9.35 2.20
N PRO A 4 11.15 -8.29 2.60
CA PRO A 4 10.57 -6.96 2.68
C PRO A 4 10.10 -6.51 1.30
N HIS A 5 8.85 -6.01 1.21
CA HIS A 5 8.32 -5.47 -0.04
C HIS A 5 8.97 -4.12 -0.36
N LYS A 6 9.03 -3.75 -1.64
CA LYS A 6 9.75 -2.55 -2.10
C LYS A 6 9.31 -1.25 -1.41
N PHE A 7 8.01 -1.11 -1.12
CA PHE A 7 7.47 0.05 -0.40
C PHE A 7 7.93 0.18 1.05
N ARG A 8 8.52 -0.86 1.66
CA ARG A 8 8.87 -0.87 3.08
C ARG A 8 9.92 0.19 3.43
N ASN A 9 10.75 0.60 2.47
CA ASN A 9 11.76 1.64 2.67
C ASN A 9 11.15 3.01 3.00
N PHE A 10 9.87 3.22 2.70
CA PHE A 10 9.14 4.46 3.02
C PHE A 10 8.41 4.41 4.37
N PHE A 11 8.58 3.33 5.14
CA PHE A 11 7.88 3.13 6.40
C PHE A 11 8.80 2.63 7.52
N SER A 12 8.62 3.21 8.70
CA SER A 12 9.17 2.69 9.95
C SER A 12 8.17 1.74 10.59
N LEU A 13 8.61 0.52 10.94
CA LEU A 13 7.73 -0.42 11.63
C LEU A 13 7.76 -0.17 13.13
N VAL A 14 6.58 0.02 13.72
CA VAL A 14 6.41 0.10 15.17
C VAL A 14 5.55 -1.05 15.68
N PRO A 15 5.81 -1.56 16.90
CA PRO A 15 4.96 -2.54 17.54
C PRO A 15 3.52 -2.04 17.63
N ASN A 16 2.56 -2.91 17.34
CA ASN A 16 1.16 -2.61 17.54
C ASN A 16 0.71 -3.22 18.88
N PRO A 17 0.41 -2.40 19.91
CA PRO A 17 -0.02 -2.93 21.20
C PRO A 17 -1.35 -3.70 21.11
N ASN A 18 -2.19 -3.37 20.13
CA ASN A 18 -3.49 -4.01 19.92
C ASN A 18 -3.41 -5.31 19.12
N ASN A 19 -2.32 -5.53 18.38
CA ASN A 19 -2.15 -6.74 17.58
C ASN A 19 -0.66 -7.09 17.45
N LYS A 20 -0.15 -7.89 18.40
CA LYS A 20 1.28 -8.23 18.51
C LYS A 20 1.85 -8.88 17.23
N SER A 21 1.00 -9.51 16.42
CA SER A 21 1.40 -10.14 15.15
C SER A 21 1.50 -9.18 13.97
N ASN A 22 0.93 -7.97 14.06
CA ASN A 22 0.88 -7.00 12.95
C ASN A 22 1.46 -5.65 13.37
N ALA A 23 2.74 -5.42 13.07
CA ALA A 23 3.38 -4.12 13.24
C ALA A 23 2.66 -3.02 12.42
N LYS A 24 2.58 -1.81 12.98
CA LYS A 24 2.13 -0.63 12.24
C LYS A 24 3.28 -0.14 11.35
N ALA A 25 2.99 0.14 10.10
CA ALA A 25 3.89 0.80 9.17
C ALA A 25 3.63 2.31 9.22
N VAL A 26 4.54 3.07 9.82
CA VAL A 26 4.46 4.53 9.98
C VAL A 26 5.20 5.19 8.84
N CYS A 27 4.55 6.10 8.12
CA CYS A 27 5.16 6.79 6.99
C CYS A 27 6.30 7.71 7.44
N ILE A 28 7.48 7.57 6.81
CA ILE A 28 8.66 8.37 7.17
C ILE A 28 8.44 9.87 6.91
N PHE A 29 7.67 10.21 5.86
CA PHE A 29 7.35 11.60 5.52
C PHE A 29 6.40 12.22 6.55
N CYS A 30 5.39 11.46 6.99
CA CYS A 30 4.52 11.88 8.08
C CYS A 30 5.30 12.00 9.40
N SER A 31 6.19 11.06 9.69
CA SER A 31 7.07 11.12 10.87
C SER A 31 7.91 12.41 10.89
N SER A 32 8.52 12.77 9.76
CA SER A 32 9.32 14.00 9.67
C SER A 32 8.52 15.27 9.94
N LYS A 33 7.21 15.28 9.66
CA LYS A 33 6.33 16.45 9.86
C LYS A 33 5.66 16.48 11.23
N ASN A 34 5.48 15.34 11.86
CA ASN A 34 4.69 15.20 13.09
C ASN A 34 5.55 14.94 14.35
N GLY A 35 6.85 15.28 14.32
CA GLY A 35 7.72 15.14 15.50
C GLY A 35 8.25 13.72 15.75
N GLY A 36 8.34 12.90 14.70
CA GLY A 36 8.98 11.59 14.73
C GLY A 36 8.00 10.41 14.65
N VAL A 37 8.58 9.21 14.64
CA VAL A 37 7.84 7.96 14.35
C VAL A 37 6.79 7.67 15.43
N GLN A 38 7.11 7.89 16.70
CA GLN A 38 6.18 7.62 17.81
C GLN A 38 4.97 8.54 17.77
N ALA A 39 5.18 9.83 17.51
CA ALA A 39 4.11 10.81 17.40
C ALA A 39 3.21 10.53 16.17
N ALA A 40 3.82 10.27 15.00
CA ALA A 40 3.08 9.90 13.80
C ALA A 40 2.30 8.58 13.95
N ALA A 41 2.77 7.64 14.77
CA ALA A 41 2.06 6.39 15.05
C ALA A 41 0.75 6.55 15.84
N LEU A 42 0.54 7.72 16.45
CA LEU A 42 -0.68 8.08 17.19
C LEU A 42 -1.71 8.80 16.29
N ILE A 43 -1.29 9.35 15.15
CA ILE A 43 -2.14 10.11 14.25
C ILE A 43 -2.77 9.16 13.23
N SER A 44 -4.10 9.07 13.25
CA SER A 44 -4.84 8.32 12.22
C SER A 44 -4.52 8.90 10.84
N GLY A 45 -4.19 8.03 9.89
CA GLY A 45 -3.78 8.44 8.55
C GLY A 45 -2.28 8.69 8.36
N CYS A 46 -1.45 8.67 9.41
CA CYS A 46 0.02 8.71 9.30
C CYS A 46 0.68 7.33 9.34
N PHE A 47 -0.11 6.29 9.60
CA PHE A 47 0.33 4.90 9.61
C PHE A 47 -0.68 3.99 8.89
N THR A 48 -0.22 2.81 8.51
CA THR A 48 -1.03 1.75 7.92
C THR A 48 -0.58 0.38 8.44
N THR A 49 -1.18 -0.70 7.96
CA THR A 49 -0.67 -2.06 8.22
C THR A 49 0.47 -2.38 7.26
N ASN A 50 1.47 -3.13 7.72
CA ASN A 50 2.61 -3.57 6.90
C ASN A 50 2.23 -4.59 5.80
N LYS A 51 1.45 -4.13 4.82
CA LYS A 51 1.08 -4.85 3.58
C LYS A 51 1.42 -3.97 2.38
N ALA A 52 1.94 -4.57 1.33
CA ALA A 52 2.51 -3.83 0.21
C ALA A 52 1.46 -2.95 -0.50
N ASN A 53 0.26 -3.47 -0.75
CA ASN A 53 -0.85 -2.71 -1.32
C ASN A 53 -1.29 -1.51 -0.45
N LEU A 54 -1.37 -1.69 0.87
CA LEU A 54 -1.79 -0.65 1.81
C LEU A 54 -0.71 0.42 1.95
N CYS A 55 0.56 0.03 1.94
CA CYS A 55 1.69 0.96 1.90
C CYS A 55 1.69 1.78 0.60
N ARG A 56 1.47 1.14 -0.56
CA ARG A 56 1.32 1.85 -1.84
C ARG A 56 0.15 2.83 -1.82
N ALA A 57 -1.01 2.38 -1.35
CA ALA A 57 -2.22 3.21 -1.26
C ALA A 57 -2.04 4.40 -0.31
N HIS A 58 -1.33 4.21 0.81
CA HIS A 58 -0.97 5.30 1.71
C HIS A 58 -0.10 6.34 1.01
N LEU A 59 0.98 5.91 0.33
CA LEU A 59 1.88 6.84 -0.38
C LEU A 59 1.13 7.62 -1.47
N ALA A 60 0.25 6.94 -2.22
CA ALA A 60 -0.59 7.58 -3.23
C ALA A 60 -1.51 8.69 -2.68
N ASN A 61 -1.80 8.70 -1.38
CA ASN A 61 -2.62 9.73 -0.71
C ASN A 61 -1.81 10.65 0.22
N CYS A 62 -0.53 10.34 0.47
CA CYS A 62 0.30 11.10 1.41
C CYS A 62 0.81 12.38 0.75
N ILE A 63 0.30 13.53 1.19
CA ILE A 63 0.71 14.86 0.69
C ILE A 63 2.21 15.08 0.94
N HIS A 64 2.73 14.66 2.10
CA HIS A 64 4.14 14.85 2.43
C HIS A 64 5.07 14.04 1.52
N PHE A 65 4.66 12.83 1.12
CA PHE A 65 5.37 12.03 0.12
C PHE A 65 5.35 12.73 -1.24
N LYS A 66 4.17 13.14 -1.72
CA LYS A 66 4.01 13.83 -3.01
C LYS A 66 4.80 15.13 -3.10
N ASN A 67 4.96 15.85 -1.99
CA ASN A 67 5.74 17.08 -1.94
C ASN A 67 7.25 16.84 -1.83
N SER A 68 7.70 15.61 -1.57
CA SER A 68 9.11 15.26 -1.42
C SER A 68 9.77 14.79 -2.72
N TYR A 69 8.98 14.55 -3.76
CA TYR A 69 9.41 14.03 -5.06
C TYR A 69 8.73 14.79 -6.19
N THR A 70 9.29 14.70 -7.39
CA THR A 70 8.61 15.15 -8.61
C THR A 70 7.45 14.20 -8.96
N SER A 71 6.51 14.66 -9.79
CA SER A 71 5.38 13.82 -10.24
C SER A 71 5.86 12.54 -10.94
N GLU A 72 6.91 12.63 -11.76
CA GLU A 72 7.49 11.48 -12.48
C GLU A 72 8.07 10.45 -11.49
N GLU A 73 8.83 10.89 -10.49
CA GLU A 73 9.36 10.00 -9.44
C GLU A 73 8.24 9.37 -8.61
N VAL A 74 7.18 10.13 -8.29
CA VAL A 74 6.01 9.62 -7.59
C VAL A 74 5.35 8.50 -8.39
N GLU A 75 5.15 8.68 -9.69
CA GLU A 75 4.58 7.66 -10.57
C GLU A 75 5.48 6.43 -10.66
N GLU A 76 6.80 6.62 -10.83
CA GLU A 76 7.77 5.53 -10.89
C GLU A 76 7.74 4.70 -9.59
N ILE A 77 7.78 5.36 -8.43
CA ILE A 77 7.72 4.70 -7.12
C ILE A 77 6.40 3.92 -6.97
N LEU A 78 5.27 4.53 -7.32
CA LEU A 78 3.95 3.91 -7.18
C LEU A 78 3.71 2.77 -8.20
N SER A 79 4.36 2.81 -9.36
CA SER A 79 4.26 1.75 -10.39
C SER A 79 4.91 0.43 -9.98
N GLN A 80 5.73 0.44 -8.92
CA GLN A 80 6.49 -0.75 -8.51
C GLN A 80 5.54 -1.92 -8.19
N PRO A 81 5.77 -3.11 -8.78
CA PRO A 81 4.85 -4.23 -8.64
C PRO A 81 4.86 -4.76 -7.21
N VAL A 82 3.66 -5.03 -6.67
CA VAL A 82 3.50 -5.77 -5.43
C VAL A 82 3.10 -7.23 -5.69
N PRO A 83 3.46 -8.17 -4.80
CA PRO A 83 3.07 -9.59 -4.97
C PRO A 83 1.56 -9.80 -5.13
N GLU A 84 0.75 -8.90 -4.57
CA GLU A 84 -0.71 -8.93 -4.64
C GLU A 84 -1.26 -8.52 -6.02
N ASP A 85 -0.52 -7.74 -6.81
CA ASP A 85 -0.98 -7.34 -8.16
C ASP A 85 -1.10 -8.55 -9.10
N LYS A 86 -0.22 -9.54 -8.93
CA LYS A 86 -0.23 -10.79 -9.72
C LYS A 86 -1.47 -11.64 -9.48
N ARG A 87 -2.14 -11.48 -8.34
CA ARG A 87 -3.38 -12.22 -8.02
C ARG A 87 -4.63 -11.64 -8.71
N LYS A 88 -4.59 -10.44 -9.29
CA LYS A 88 -5.75 -9.90 -10.02
C LYS A 88 -5.81 -10.31 -11.51
N LEU A 89 -4.74 -10.89 -12.04
CA LEU A 89 -4.64 -11.24 -13.46
C LEU A 89 -5.19 -12.63 -13.81
N ASN A 90 -5.60 -13.42 -12.82
CA ASN A 90 -6.14 -14.77 -13.01
C ASN A 90 -7.68 -14.85 -12.91
N GLU A 91 -8.39 -13.74 -12.65
CA GLU A 91 -9.86 -13.68 -12.54
C GLU A 91 -10.54 -13.01 -13.75
N SER A 92 -9.93 -13.12 -14.95
CA SER A 92 -10.47 -12.50 -16.17
C SER A 92 -10.58 -13.48 -17.34
N ASN A 93 -11.11 -14.70 -17.13
CA ASN A 93 -11.53 -15.61 -18.21
C ASN A 93 -12.61 -16.60 -17.71
N ILE A 94 -13.85 -16.14 -17.54
CA ILE A 94 -15.03 -16.98 -17.82
C ILE A 94 -15.94 -16.11 -18.68
N ASP A 95 -15.72 -16.21 -19.99
CA ASP A 95 -16.70 -15.90 -21.01
C ASP A 95 -17.69 -17.08 -21.06
N ASP A 96 -18.93 -16.86 -20.63
CA ASP A 96 -20.09 -17.67 -21.02
C ASP A 96 -21.32 -16.77 -20.91
N ASN A 97 -21.59 -16.02 -21.98
CA ASN A 97 -22.89 -15.43 -22.26
C ASN A 97 -23.17 -15.59 -23.76
N GLU A 98 -23.21 -16.83 -24.23
CA GLU A 98 -23.90 -17.16 -25.46
C GLU A 98 -25.39 -17.40 -25.12
N PRO A 99 -26.33 -16.58 -25.63
CA PRO A 99 -27.75 -16.83 -25.39
C PRO A 99 -28.21 -18.08 -26.16
N PRO A 100 -29.07 -18.94 -25.58
CA PRO A 100 -29.51 -20.16 -26.25
C PRO A 100 -30.36 -19.86 -27.49
N PRO A 101 -30.30 -20.71 -28.54
CA PRO A 101 -31.01 -20.46 -29.78
C PRO A 101 -32.54 -20.61 -29.62
N PRO A 102 -33.34 -19.91 -30.45
CA PRO A 102 -34.79 -19.97 -30.37
C PRO A 102 -35.30 -21.35 -30.83
N LYS A 103 -36.23 -21.91 -30.04
CA LYS A 103 -36.95 -23.13 -30.40
C LYS A 103 -38.09 -22.76 -31.35
N TYR A 104 -38.10 -23.35 -32.54
CA TYR A 104 -39.26 -23.41 -33.43
C TYR A 104 -39.97 -24.76 -33.25
#